data_AF-A0A522B3T6-F1
#
_entry.id   AF-A0A522B3T6-F1
#
_cell.length_a   1.000
_cell.length_b   1.000
_cell.length_c   1.000
_cell.angle_alpha   90.00
_cell.angle_beta   90.00
_cell.angle_gamma   90.00
#
_symmetry.space_group_name_H-M   'P 1'
#
loop_
_entity.id
_entity.type
_entity.pdbx_description
1 polymer ?
#
loop_
_entity_poly.entity_id
_entity_poly.type
_entity_poly.pdbx_seq_one_letter_code
_entity_poly.pdbx_strand_id
1 'polypeptide(L)'
;MIAAIGLGASLHPDFSNAGGYGIPFNIVGTATARSTVTFDYADESDAGPYPIPAKPKIEGGSDRHILMIDTNDCRLYELFAAAKVGSTWTAGSGAIWNLKSNALRPDGWTSADAAGLPIFPGLVRYSEVAAGAIRHAIRFTASSTCSGYLYPARHKAGSGLCTTKPPMGLRVRLKASVDISGYGPQSQVILRALQQYGMLLADNGSPWYITGAPDSRWNDDELHGLGGIKGSDFEVVDTTGFVNG
;
A
#
# COMPACT_ATOMS: atom_id res chain seq x y z
N MET A 1 -15.90 13.95 1.69
CA MET A 1 -15.09 12.73 1.81
C MET A 1 -13.93 12.88 2.78
N ILE A 2 -13.07 13.90 2.68
CA ILE A 2 -11.98 14.13 3.67
C ILE A 2 -12.49 14.11 5.12
N ALA A 3 -13.63 14.76 5.41
CA ALA A 3 -14.22 14.75 6.74
C ALA A 3 -14.67 13.37 7.25
N ALA A 4 -15.03 12.45 6.34
CA ALA A 4 -15.39 11.09 6.71
C ALA A 4 -14.16 10.24 7.10
N ILE A 5 -12.97 10.60 6.61
CA ILE A 5 -11.70 9.99 7.03
C ILE A 5 -11.23 10.63 8.35
N GLY A 6 -11.31 11.97 8.44
CA GLY A 6 -11.10 12.74 9.67
C GLY A 6 -10.29 14.02 9.44
N LEU A 7 -10.91 15.21 9.54
CA LEU A 7 -10.23 16.48 9.25
C LEU A 7 -9.07 16.79 10.21
N GLY A 8 -9.25 16.53 11.50
CA GLY A 8 -8.26 16.83 12.54
C GLY A 8 -7.28 15.70 12.82
N ALA A 9 -7.46 14.54 12.20
CA ALA A 9 -6.55 13.41 12.36
C ALA A 9 -5.24 13.70 11.62
N SER A 10 -4.13 13.24 12.22
CA SER A 10 -2.78 13.48 11.71
C SER A 10 -2.42 12.45 10.65
N LEU A 11 -1.67 12.87 9.63
CA LEU A 11 -0.91 11.95 8.79
C LEU A 11 0.07 11.17 9.66
N HIS A 12 0.17 9.86 9.44
CA HIS A 12 1.06 9.01 10.21
C HIS A 12 1.89 8.10 9.28
N PRO A 13 3.23 8.10 9.38
CA PRO A 13 4.07 7.13 8.71
C PRO A 13 4.03 5.80 9.46
N ASP A 14 3.43 4.78 8.86
CA ASP A 14 3.33 3.43 9.40
C ASP A 14 4.54 2.58 8.99
N PHE A 15 5.73 3.12 9.21
CA PHE A 15 7.04 2.52 8.92
C PHE A 15 8.13 3.30 9.67
N SER A 16 9.22 2.63 10.03
CA SER A 16 10.29 3.27 10.81
C SER A 16 11.66 2.60 10.63
N ASN A 17 12.69 3.16 11.29
CA ASN A 17 14.00 2.53 11.40
C ASN A 17 14.06 1.37 12.41
N ALA A 18 13.05 1.22 13.26
CA ALA A 18 13.05 0.32 14.39
C ALA A 18 12.16 -0.92 14.16
N GLY A 19 12.60 -2.07 14.67
CA GLY A 19 11.75 -3.24 14.87
C GLY A 19 11.17 -3.88 13.60
N GLY A 20 11.64 -3.51 12.40
CA GLY A 20 11.06 -3.99 11.15
C GLY A 20 9.63 -3.46 10.89
N TYR A 21 9.28 -2.32 11.47
CA TYR A 21 7.95 -1.72 11.36
C TYR A 21 7.67 -1.19 9.94
N GLY A 22 6.49 -1.51 9.41
CA GLY A 22 6.12 -1.34 8.00
C GLY A 22 6.06 -2.67 7.26
N ILE A 23 5.87 -2.62 5.93
CA ILE A 23 5.68 -3.80 5.09
C ILE A 23 7.01 -4.18 4.40
N PRO A 24 7.71 -5.23 4.84
CA PRO A 24 8.95 -5.64 4.21
C PRO A 24 8.69 -6.32 2.87
N PHE A 25 9.72 -6.35 2.03
CA PHE A 25 9.69 -7.04 0.76
C PHE A 25 10.94 -7.89 0.53
N ASN A 26 10.79 -8.87 -0.36
CA ASN A 26 11.81 -9.85 -0.71
C ASN A 26 12.21 -9.66 -2.17
N ILE A 27 13.51 -9.59 -2.45
CA ILE A 27 14.01 -9.72 -3.82
C ILE A 27 14.20 -11.20 -4.10
N VAL A 28 13.62 -11.67 -5.21
CA VAL A 28 13.62 -13.08 -5.60
C VAL A 28 14.04 -13.21 -7.07
N GLY A 29 14.27 -14.44 -7.51
CA GLY A 29 14.57 -14.71 -8.91
C GLY A 29 14.53 -16.19 -9.20
N THR A 30 15.19 -16.60 -10.28
CA THR A 30 15.18 -17.99 -10.78
C THR A 30 15.75 -19.02 -9.79
N ALA A 31 16.58 -18.58 -8.84
CA ALA A 31 17.12 -19.44 -7.79
C ALA A 31 16.17 -19.62 -6.59
N THR A 32 15.11 -18.83 -6.48
CA THR A 32 14.15 -18.94 -5.37
C THR A 32 13.17 -20.07 -5.64
N ALA A 33 13.08 -21.03 -4.72
CA ALA A 33 12.15 -22.13 -4.82
C ALA A 33 10.70 -21.61 -4.93
N ARG A 34 9.93 -22.20 -5.85
CA ARG A 34 8.51 -21.88 -6.02
C ARG A 34 7.67 -22.83 -5.17
N SER A 35 6.70 -22.27 -4.47
CA SER A 35 5.78 -22.97 -3.56
C SER A 35 4.35 -22.83 -4.05
N THR A 36 3.57 -23.89 -3.95
CA THR A 36 2.12 -23.82 -4.03
C THR A 36 1.58 -23.22 -2.73
N VAL A 37 0.54 -22.39 -2.85
CA VAL A 37 -0.14 -21.76 -1.71
C VAL A 37 -1.61 -22.13 -1.77
N THR A 38 -2.17 -22.54 -0.64
CA THR A 38 -3.62 -22.73 -0.49
C THR A 38 -4.25 -21.44 0.03
N PHE A 39 -5.37 -21.03 -0.57
CA PHE A 39 -6.02 -19.75 -0.29
C PHE A 39 -7.38 -19.91 0.40
N ASP A 40 -7.69 -19.00 1.32
CA ASP A 40 -9.04 -18.86 1.86
C ASP A 40 -9.98 -18.23 0.81
N TYR A 41 -9.50 -17.19 0.10
CA TYR A 41 -10.19 -16.51 -1.01
C TYR A 41 -9.66 -17.02 -2.36
N ALA A 42 -9.79 -18.33 -2.61
CA ALA A 42 -9.19 -18.98 -3.78
C ALA A 42 -9.79 -18.55 -5.13
N ASP A 43 -11.07 -18.20 -5.16
CA ASP A 43 -11.81 -17.70 -6.33
C ASP A 43 -11.41 -16.27 -6.73
N GLU A 44 -10.80 -15.54 -5.80
CA GLU A 44 -10.22 -14.22 -6.01
C GLU A 44 -8.69 -14.24 -5.79
N SER A 45 -8.00 -15.35 -6.07
CA SER A 45 -6.53 -15.43 -5.93
C SER A 45 -5.87 -16.02 -7.16
N ASP A 46 -4.67 -15.52 -7.47
CA ASP A 46 -3.83 -16.12 -8.50
C ASP A 46 -3.19 -17.40 -7.97
N ALA A 47 -3.43 -18.54 -8.63
CA ALA A 47 -3.03 -19.87 -8.12
C ALA A 47 -1.51 -20.07 -7.97
N GLY A 48 -0.68 -19.23 -8.59
CA GLY A 48 0.78 -19.31 -8.52
C GLY A 48 1.41 -20.23 -9.58
N PRO A 49 2.58 -20.83 -9.27
CA PRO A 49 3.23 -20.90 -7.95
C PRO A 49 3.97 -19.61 -7.54
N TYR A 50 4.25 -19.47 -6.24
CA TYR A 50 4.86 -18.26 -5.63
C TYR A 50 6.34 -18.49 -5.28
N PRO A 51 7.28 -17.59 -5.64
CA PRO A 51 8.70 -17.72 -5.34
C PRO A 51 9.03 -17.34 -3.88
N ILE A 52 8.52 -18.10 -2.92
CA ILE A 52 8.70 -17.79 -1.49
C ILE A 52 10.11 -18.19 -1.01
N PRO A 53 10.95 -17.25 -0.55
CA PRO A 53 12.27 -17.57 0.00
C PRO A 53 12.20 -18.53 1.19
N ALA A 54 13.31 -19.22 1.49
CA ALA A 54 13.40 -20.11 2.65
C ALA A 54 13.22 -19.38 4.00
N LYS A 55 13.62 -18.11 4.05
CA LYS A 55 13.45 -17.20 5.19
C LYS A 55 12.83 -15.90 4.68
N PRO A 56 11.53 -15.91 4.32
CA PRO A 56 10.90 -14.72 3.77
C PRO A 56 10.82 -13.66 4.86
N LYS A 57 11.02 -12.40 4.49
CA LYS A 57 10.55 -11.28 5.30
C LYS A 57 9.02 -11.27 5.21
N ILE A 58 8.38 -11.21 6.36
CA ILE A 58 6.93 -11.19 6.53
C ILE A 58 6.63 -9.96 7.39
N GLU A 59 5.60 -9.21 7.03
CA GLU A 59 5.08 -8.15 7.89
C GLU A 59 4.69 -8.69 9.28
N GLY A 60 4.84 -7.85 10.31
CA GLY A 60 4.31 -8.13 11.63
C GLY A 60 2.77 -8.10 11.69
N GLY A 61 2.22 -8.38 12.88
CA GLY A 61 0.78 -8.33 13.10
C GLY A 61 0.01 -9.50 12.48
N SER A 62 -1.31 -9.31 12.30
CA SER A 62 -2.23 -10.30 11.76
C SER A 62 -2.12 -10.46 10.24
N ASP A 63 -1.75 -9.39 9.55
CA ASP A 63 -1.86 -9.31 8.09
C ASP A 63 -0.76 -10.10 7.40
N ARG A 64 0.44 -10.16 8.01
CA ARG A 64 1.51 -11.09 7.62
C ARG A 64 1.79 -11.06 6.11
N HIS A 65 1.84 -9.87 5.52
CA HIS A 65 2.08 -9.73 4.10
C HIS A 65 3.46 -10.29 3.70
N ILE A 66 3.50 -10.99 2.57
CA ILE A 66 4.76 -11.37 1.91
C ILE A 66 4.77 -10.76 0.52
N LEU A 67 5.61 -9.74 0.32
CA LEU A 67 5.84 -9.13 -0.99
C LEU A 67 7.13 -9.70 -1.58
N MET A 68 7.08 -10.17 -2.82
CA MET A 68 8.21 -10.79 -3.54
C MET A 68 8.36 -10.17 -4.92
N ILE A 69 9.47 -9.49 -5.15
CA ILE A 69 9.80 -8.81 -6.40
C ILE A 69 10.78 -9.69 -7.16
N ASP A 70 10.31 -10.28 -8.24
CA ASP A 70 11.13 -11.04 -9.19
C ASP A 70 11.72 -10.07 -10.21
N THR A 71 13.00 -9.76 -10.05
CA THR A 71 13.71 -8.82 -10.92
C THR A 71 14.05 -9.42 -12.29
N ASN A 72 14.02 -10.74 -12.43
CA ASN A 72 14.32 -11.43 -13.69
C ASN A 72 13.09 -11.49 -14.59
N ASP A 73 11.95 -11.89 -14.01
CA ASP A 73 10.68 -12.03 -14.74
C ASP A 73 9.87 -10.72 -14.76
N CYS A 74 10.34 -9.69 -14.04
CA CYS A 74 9.62 -8.43 -13.78
C CYS A 74 8.20 -8.69 -13.27
N ARG A 75 8.10 -9.50 -12.21
CA ARG A 75 6.83 -9.81 -11.57
C ARG A 75 6.86 -9.44 -10.10
N LEU A 76 5.70 -9.09 -9.57
CA LEU A 76 5.47 -8.89 -8.15
C LEU A 76 4.45 -9.93 -7.70
N TYR A 77 4.78 -10.64 -6.63
CA TYR A 77 3.91 -11.64 -6.02
C TYR A 77 3.61 -11.16 -4.60
N GLU A 78 2.35 -11.13 -4.23
CA GLU A 78 1.91 -10.61 -2.92
C GLU A 78 0.95 -11.61 -2.29
N LEU A 79 1.15 -11.88 -1.00
CA LEU A 79 0.30 -12.75 -0.19
C LEU A 79 -0.19 -11.99 1.02
N PHE A 80 -1.46 -12.15 1.36
CA PHE A 80 -2.08 -11.68 2.60
C PHE A 80 -2.32 -12.85 3.55
N ALA A 81 -2.22 -12.61 4.86
CA ALA A 81 -2.36 -13.59 5.94
C ALA A 81 -1.49 -14.85 5.76
N ALA A 82 -0.25 -14.68 5.28
CA ALA A 82 0.59 -15.80 4.91
C ALA A 82 1.11 -16.57 6.14
N ALA A 83 0.92 -17.89 6.13
CA ALA A 83 1.37 -18.79 7.17
C ALA A 83 1.96 -20.07 6.56
N LYS A 84 2.86 -20.70 7.31
CA LYS A 84 3.43 -22.00 6.94
C LYS A 84 2.95 -23.05 7.93
N VAL A 85 2.15 -24.00 7.47
CA VAL A 85 1.62 -25.11 8.26
C VAL A 85 2.34 -26.38 7.82
N GLY A 86 3.28 -26.85 8.64
CA GLY A 86 4.20 -27.93 8.27
C GLY A 86 5.06 -27.55 7.05
N SER A 87 4.93 -28.28 5.95
CA SER A 87 5.60 -27.99 4.68
C SER A 87 4.79 -27.13 3.71
N THR A 88 3.52 -26.86 4.02
CA THR A 88 2.57 -26.19 3.09
C THR A 88 2.42 -24.72 3.46
N TRP A 89 2.36 -23.87 2.44
CA TRP A 89 2.01 -22.46 2.61
C TRP A 89 0.50 -22.27 2.47
N THR A 90 -0.06 -21.49 3.38
CA THR A 90 -1.45 -21.00 3.32
C THR A 90 -1.44 -19.47 3.32
N ALA A 91 -2.45 -18.86 2.75
CA ALA A 91 -2.66 -17.42 2.75
C ALA A 91 -4.15 -17.12 2.67
N GLY A 92 -4.58 -15.93 3.11
CA GLY A 92 -5.93 -15.47 2.86
C GLY A 92 -6.16 -15.30 1.35
N SER A 93 -5.32 -14.49 0.72
CA SER A 93 -5.36 -14.23 -0.73
C SER A 93 -3.96 -14.11 -1.32
N GLY A 94 -3.86 -14.20 -2.65
CA GLY A 94 -2.63 -14.02 -3.39
C GLY A 94 -2.83 -13.33 -4.73
N ALA A 95 -1.93 -12.42 -5.07
CA ALA A 95 -1.97 -11.68 -6.34
C ALA A 95 -0.60 -11.69 -7.03
N ILE A 96 -0.61 -11.82 -8.37
CA ILE A 96 0.58 -11.80 -9.21
C ILE A 96 0.45 -10.71 -10.25
N TRP A 97 1.38 -9.76 -10.19
CA TRP A 97 1.40 -8.58 -11.03
C TRP A 97 2.54 -8.65 -12.04
N ASN A 98 2.26 -8.23 -13.27
CA ASN A 98 3.29 -7.97 -14.26
C ASN A 98 3.78 -6.53 -14.11
N LEU A 99 5.02 -6.32 -13.65
CA LEU A 99 5.59 -4.99 -13.41
C LEU A 99 5.88 -4.20 -14.71
N LYS A 100 5.66 -4.81 -15.88
CA LYS A 100 5.73 -4.14 -17.19
C LYS A 100 4.36 -3.66 -17.69
N SER A 101 3.31 -3.81 -16.89
CA SER A 101 1.94 -3.50 -17.27
C SER A 101 1.22 -2.73 -16.17
N ASN A 102 0.27 -1.90 -16.58
CA ASN A 102 -0.68 -1.27 -15.66
C ASN A 102 -1.98 -2.07 -15.53
N ALA A 103 -2.05 -3.29 -16.09
CA ALA A 103 -3.23 -4.14 -16.02
C ALA A 103 -3.72 -4.31 -14.58
N LEU A 104 -4.99 -4.00 -14.36
CA LEU A 104 -5.66 -4.15 -13.08
C LEU A 104 -6.15 -5.58 -12.89
N ARG A 105 -6.46 -5.95 -11.65
CA ARG A 105 -7.18 -7.19 -11.34
C ARG A 105 -8.57 -7.20 -11.99
N PRO A 106 -9.18 -8.37 -12.20
CA PRO A 106 -10.58 -8.47 -12.60
C PRO A 106 -11.50 -7.62 -11.72
N ASP A 107 -12.61 -7.14 -12.29
CA ASP A 107 -13.59 -6.37 -11.51
C ASP A 107 -14.13 -7.21 -10.35
N GLY A 108 -14.17 -6.65 -9.15
CA GLY A 108 -14.64 -7.34 -7.95
C GLY A 108 -13.61 -8.25 -7.28
N TRP A 109 -12.41 -8.42 -7.83
CA TRP A 109 -11.38 -9.28 -7.22
C TRP A 109 -10.54 -8.51 -6.20
N THR A 110 -10.40 -9.07 -4.99
CA THR A 110 -9.43 -8.63 -3.97
C THR A 110 -7.98 -8.84 -4.44
N SER A 111 -7.02 -8.52 -3.57
CA SER A 111 -5.60 -8.87 -3.73
C SER A 111 -5.00 -9.14 -2.36
N ALA A 112 -3.67 -9.00 -2.21
CA ALA A 112 -3.09 -8.88 -0.88
C ALA A 112 -3.51 -7.55 -0.20
N ASP A 113 -3.82 -6.52 -0.98
CA ASP A 113 -4.43 -5.27 -0.51
C ASP A 113 -5.97 -5.35 -0.59
N ALA A 114 -6.65 -4.76 0.40
CA ALA A 114 -8.11 -4.80 0.50
C ALA A 114 -8.84 -4.10 -0.66
N ALA A 115 -8.24 -3.09 -1.31
CA ALA A 115 -8.82 -2.41 -2.47
C ALA A 115 -8.59 -3.16 -3.80
N GLY A 116 -7.90 -4.30 -3.77
CA GLY A 116 -7.52 -5.03 -4.99
C GLY A 116 -6.36 -4.35 -5.74
N LEU A 117 -5.52 -3.57 -5.05
CA LEU A 117 -4.36 -2.86 -5.58
C LEU A 117 -3.06 -3.62 -5.29
N PRO A 118 -1.97 -3.40 -6.04
CA PRO A 118 -0.67 -3.90 -5.63
C PRO A 118 -0.14 -3.10 -4.43
N ILE A 119 0.38 -3.78 -3.40
CA ILE A 119 0.91 -3.12 -2.18
C ILE A 119 2.26 -2.45 -2.47
N PHE A 120 3.22 -3.19 -3.01
CA PHE A 120 4.60 -2.73 -3.19
C PHE A 120 4.73 -1.40 -3.96
N PRO A 121 4.00 -1.15 -5.07
CA PRO A 121 4.03 0.12 -5.79
C PRO A 121 3.44 1.30 -5.00
N GLY A 122 2.69 1.04 -3.92
CA GLY A 122 2.13 2.08 -3.04
C GLY A 122 2.99 2.37 -1.81
N LEU A 123 4.07 1.60 -1.56
CA LEU A 123 4.91 1.77 -0.37
C LEU A 123 5.89 2.94 -0.50
N VAL A 124 6.04 3.71 0.57
CA VAL A 124 7.18 4.61 0.73
C VAL A 124 8.45 3.78 0.93
N ARG A 125 9.50 3.99 0.12
CA ARG A 125 10.78 3.26 0.23
C ARG A 125 11.95 4.20 0.43
N TYR A 126 12.87 3.81 1.32
CA TYR A 126 14.03 4.63 1.68
C TYR A 126 14.90 4.95 0.47
N SER A 127 15.09 4.01 -0.46
CA SER A 127 15.90 4.22 -1.66
C SER A 127 15.37 5.36 -2.54
N GLU A 128 14.06 5.57 -2.60
CA GLU A 128 13.45 6.67 -3.38
C GLU A 128 13.60 8.00 -2.65
N VAL A 129 13.43 7.99 -1.33
CA VAL A 129 13.66 9.18 -0.49
C VAL A 129 15.12 9.62 -0.55
N ALA A 130 16.05 8.68 -0.45
CA ALA A 130 17.49 8.93 -0.59
C ALA A 130 17.86 9.42 -2.00
N ALA A 131 17.14 8.97 -3.04
CA ALA A 131 17.27 9.48 -4.41
C ALA A 131 16.60 10.85 -4.63
N GLY A 132 15.90 11.38 -3.62
CA GLY A 132 15.29 12.71 -3.63
C GLY A 132 13.88 12.80 -4.21
N ALA A 133 13.31 11.69 -4.70
CA ALA A 133 11.96 11.69 -5.26
C ALA A 133 11.28 10.32 -5.20
N ILE A 134 10.04 10.31 -4.71
CA ILE A 134 9.08 9.21 -4.89
C ILE A 134 8.20 9.59 -6.09
N ARG A 135 8.05 8.68 -7.07
CA ARG A 135 7.40 8.97 -8.37
C ARG A 135 6.10 8.20 -8.58
N HIS A 136 5.37 7.94 -7.49
CA HIS A 136 4.12 7.21 -7.50
C HIS A 136 3.18 7.72 -6.42
N ALA A 137 1.90 7.36 -6.52
CA ALA A 137 0.95 7.59 -5.44
C ALA A 137 1.27 6.64 -4.28
N ILE A 138 1.07 7.12 -3.05
CA ILE A 138 1.30 6.34 -1.83
C ILE A 138 -0.01 5.65 -1.41
N ARG A 139 0.02 4.47 -0.81
CA ARG A 139 -1.19 3.85 -0.24
C ARG A 139 -1.45 4.36 1.18
N PHE A 140 -2.71 4.53 1.54
CA PHE A 140 -3.10 4.93 2.89
C PHE A 140 -4.40 4.26 3.34
N THR A 141 -4.72 4.39 4.63
CA THR A 141 -5.90 3.77 5.24
C THR A 141 -6.90 4.77 5.83
N ALA A 142 -8.15 4.32 5.98
CA ALA A 142 -9.23 5.05 6.65
C ALA A 142 -9.91 4.13 7.67
N SER A 143 -10.49 4.69 8.73
CA SER A 143 -11.15 3.91 9.79
C SER A 143 -12.32 3.08 9.30
N SER A 144 -13.03 3.56 8.28
CA SER A 144 -14.10 2.81 7.64
C SER A 144 -14.30 3.27 6.20
N THR A 145 -14.67 2.32 5.34
CA THR A 145 -14.99 2.56 3.93
C THR A 145 -16.43 2.16 3.62
N CYS A 146 -16.97 2.67 2.51
CA CYS A 146 -18.31 2.29 2.04
C CYS A 146 -18.27 0.95 1.27
N SER A 147 -19.45 0.47 0.88
CA SER A 147 -19.62 -0.75 0.06
C SER A 147 -19.36 -0.53 -1.45
N GLY A 148 -18.37 0.29 -1.81
CA GLY A 148 -18.02 0.62 -3.19
C GLY A 148 -16.55 1.02 -3.34
N TYR A 149 -16.11 1.13 -4.60
CA TYR A 149 -14.74 1.47 -4.97
C TYR A 149 -14.71 2.36 -6.23
N LEU A 150 -13.62 3.09 -6.39
CA LEU A 150 -13.32 3.94 -7.54
C LEU A 150 -12.05 3.43 -8.24
N TYR A 151 -11.93 3.70 -9.54
CA TYR A 151 -10.69 3.44 -10.28
C TYR A 151 -9.48 4.08 -9.56
N PRO A 152 -8.34 3.37 -9.41
CA PRO A 152 -8.02 2.06 -9.98
C PRO A 152 -8.37 0.84 -9.10
N ALA A 153 -8.99 1.03 -7.94
CA ALA A 153 -9.40 -0.09 -7.08
C ALA A 153 -10.40 -0.99 -7.80
N ARG A 154 -10.34 -2.29 -7.47
CA ARG A 154 -11.18 -3.34 -8.05
C ARG A 154 -12.05 -4.03 -7.00
N HIS A 155 -11.81 -3.72 -5.73
CA HIS A 155 -12.46 -4.39 -4.61
C HIS A 155 -12.80 -3.43 -3.48
N LYS A 156 -13.67 -3.88 -2.57
CA LYS A 156 -14.17 -3.15 -1.41
C LYS A 156 -13.99 -4.00 -0.16
N ALA A 157 -13.63 -3.39 0.96
CA ALA A 157 -13.62 -4.06 2.27
C ALA A 157 -14.60 -3.43 3.28
N GLY A 158 -15.33 -2.40 2.85
CA GLY A 158 -16.22 -1.62 3.69
C GLY A 158 -17.69 -1.99 3.58
N SER A 159 -18.49 -1.36 4.43
CA SER A 159 -19.94 -1.48 4.46
C SER A 159 -20.61 -0.11 4.63
N GLY A 160 -21.86 0.01 4.17
CA GLY A 160 -22.63 1.26 4.23
C GLY A 160 -22.54 2.11 2.96
N LEU A 161 -23.03 3.36 3.06
CA LEU A 161 -23.26 4.26 1.94
C LEU A 161 -22.02 5.08 1.57
N CYS A 162 -21.74 5.21 0.27
CA CYS A 162 -20.63 6.04 -0.23
C CYS A 162 -20.89 7.56 -0.16
N THR A 163 -22.08 7.96 0.32
CA THR A 163 -22.37 9.36 0.67
C THR A 163 -21.80 9.75 2.04
N THR A 164 -21.53 8.78 2.92
CA THR A 164 -21.07 9.04 4.30
C THR A 164 -19.73 8.42 4.64
N LYS A 165 -19.25 7.46 3.83
CA LYS A 165 -17.92 6.85 3.98
C LYS A 165 -17.15 6.88 2.65
N PRO A 166 -15.82 7.01 2.69
CA PRO A 166 -15.01 7.02 1.48
C PRO A 166 -15.03 5.64 0.78
N PRO A 167 -15.07 5.58 -0.56
CA PRO A 167 -14.87 4.34 -1.31
C PRO A 167 -13.39 3.95 -1.38
N MET A 168 -13.10 2.65 -1.51
CA MET A 168 -11.74 2.20 -1.84
C MET A 168 -11.29 2.82 -3.16
N GLY A 169 -9.98 3.03 -3.32
CA GLY A 169 -9.40 3.70 -4.49
C GLY A 169 -9.63 5.22 -4.54
N LEU A 170 -10.33 5.82 -3.55
CA LEU A 170 -10.43 7.27 -3.44
C LEU A 170 -9.01 7.87 -3.44
N ARG A 171 -8.76 8.76 -4.40
CA ARG A 171 -7.50 9.50 -4.48
C ARG A 171 -7.63 10.84 -3.78
N VAL A 172 -6.67 11.12 -2.92
CA VAL A 172 -6.51 12.41 -2.25
C VAL A 172 -5.09 12.90 -2.46
N ARG A 173 -4.86 14.21 -2.40
CA ARG A 173 -3.50 14.78 -2.48
C ARG A 173 -3.31 15.88 -1.46
N LEU A 174 -2.07 16.06 -1.02
CA LEU A 174 -1.72 17.19 -0.17
C LEU A 174 -1.88 18.48 -0.99
N LYS A 175 -2.53 19.49 -0.43
CA LYS A 175 -2.72 20.76 -1.14
C LYS A 175 -1.37 21.39 -1.48
N ALA A 176 -1.26 21.95 -2.68
CA ALA A 176 -0.06 22.63 -3.13
C ALA A 176 0.30 23.87 -2.28
N SER A 177 -0.68 24.44 -1.57
CA SER A 177 -0.50 25.59 -0.67
C SER A 177 0.13 25.25 0.68
N VAL A 178 0.27 23.98 1.02
CA VAL A 178 0.91 23.55 2.28
C VAL A 178 2.41 23.78 2.15
N ASP A 179 2.96 24.64 3.02
CA ASP A 179 4.40 24.84 3.10
C ASP A 179 5.06 23.64 3.78
N ILE A 180 6.01 23.04 3.07
CA ILE A 180 6.74 21.85 3.51
C ILE A 180 8.19 22.18 3.87
N SER A 181 8.62 23.44 3.70
CA SER A 181 10.03 23.86 3.85
C SER A 181 10.57 23.66 5.27
N GLY A 182 9.69 23.69 6.27
CA GLY A 182 10.01 23.46 7.69
C GLY A 182 10.16 21.99 8.10
N TYR A 183 9.86 21.02 7.22
CA TYR A 183 9.97 19.59 7.53
C TYR A 183 11.40 19.07 7.28
N GLY A 184 11.75 17.95 7.92
CA GLY A 184 13.03 17.27 7.69
C GLY A 184 13.21 16.81 6.24
N PRO A 185 14.45 16.70 5.73
CA PRO A 185 14.73 16.34 4.34
C PRO A 185 14.01 15.08 3.84
N GLN A 186 13.92 14.01 4.65
CA GLN A 186 13.22 12.78 4.27
C GLN A 186 11.72 13.03 4.15
N SER A 187 11.13 13.71 5.13
CA SER A 187 9.71 14.08 5.15
C SER A 187 9.34 15.02 4.00
N GLN A 188 10.21 15.96 3.61
CA GLN A 188 9.96 16.81 2.46
C GLN A 188 9.82 16.03 1.15
N VAL A 189 10.60 14.97 0.94
CA VAL A 189 10.47 14.13 -0.26
C VAL A 189 9.11 13.42 -0.27
N ILE A 190 8.67 12.90 0.87
CA ILE A 190 7.36 12.25 1.04
C ILE A 190 6.23 13.26 0.79
N LEU A 191 6.30 14.45 1.41
CA LEU A 191 5.28 15.49 1.25
C LEU A 191 5.20 16.02 -0.18
N ARG A 192 6.33 16.18 -0.87
CA ARG A 192 6.34 16.51 -2.31
C ARG A 192 5.63 15.43 -3.13
N ALA A 193 5.85 14.15 -2.82
CA ALA A 193 5.16 13.06 -3.50
C ALA A 193 3.65 13.09 -3.24
N LEU A 194 3.22 13.40 -2.01
CA LEU A 194 1.81 13.58 -1.66
C LEU A 194 1.18 14.81 -2.35
N GLN A 195 1.94 15.86 -2.64
CA GLN A 195 1.46 17.00 -3.44
C GLN A 195 1.32 16.63 -4.92
N GLN A 196 2.33 15.95 -5.48
CA GLN A 196 2.42 15.69 -6.92
C GLN A 196 1.59 14.48 -7.37
N TYR A 197 1.69 13.37 -6.64
CA TYR A 197 1.05 12.10 -6.98
C TYR A 197 -0.11 11.76 -6.05
N GLY A 198 -0.16 12.36 -4.85
CA GLY A 198 -1.20 12.05 -3.87
C GLY A 198 -1.11 10.62 -3.34
N MET A 199 -2.23 10.13 -2.83
CA MET A 199 -2.34 8.82 -2.21
C MET A 199 -3.71 8.20 -2.47
N LEU A 200 -3.74 6.86 -2.45
CA LEU A 200 -4.89 6.03 -2.76
C LEU A 200 -5.37 5.31 -1.51
N LEU A 201 -6.68 5.41 -1.24
CA LEU A 201 -7.29 4.69 -0.13
C LEU A 201 -7.32 3.20 -0.44
N ALA A 202 -6.52 2.42 0.29
CA ALA A 202 -6.21 1.04 -0.06
C ALA A 202 -6.77 0.04 0.96
N ASP A 203 -6.92 0.47 2.23
CA ASP A 203 -7.36 -0.42 3.29
C ASP A 203 -8.18 0.27 4.39
N ASN A 204 -8.85 -0.54 5.21
CA ASN A 204 -9.40 -0.12 6.48
C ASN A 204 -8.31 -0.21 7.55
N GLY A 205 -8.14 0.86 8.33
CA GLY A 205 -7.11 0.95 9.36
C GLY A 205 -7.19 2.29 10.09
N SER A 206 -6.12 2.70 10.77
CA SER A 206 -6.11 4.02 11.39
C SER A 206 -6.14 5.14 10.33
N PRO A 207 -6.95 6.20 10.50
CA PRO A 207 -7.12 7.21 9.46
C PRO A 207 -5.82 7.95 9.16
N TRP A 208 -5.51 8.10 7.87
CA TRP A 208 -4.32 8.82 7.36
C TRP A 208 -2.98 8.14 7.64
N TYR A 209 -2.99 6.82 7.83
CA TYR A 209 -1.75 6.07 7.95
C TYR A 209 -1.25 5.75 6.54
N ILE A 210 -0.05 6.24 6.19
CA ILE A 210 0.65 5.88 4.96
C ILE A 210 1.64 4.77 5.26
N THR A 211 1.70 3.75 4.40
CA THR A 211 2.57 2.59 4.65
C THR A 211 3.86 2.66 3.85
N GLY A 212 4.93 2.10 4.40
CA GLY A 212 6.25 2.06 3.78
C GLY A 212 7.01 0.80 4.13
N ALA A 213 8.17 0.63 3.51
CA ALA A 213 9.07 -0.47 3.80
C ALA A 213 10.00 -0.11 4.99
N PRO A 214 10.26 -1.06 5.91
CA PRO A 214 11.21 -0.85 6.99
C PRO A 214 12.63 -0.65 6.44
N ASP A 215 13.35 0.31 6.98
CA ASP A 215 14.76 0.57 6.64
C ASP A 215 15.47 1.26 7.82
N SER A 216 16.61 0.72 8.26
CA SER A 216 17.35 1.24 9.42
C SER A 216 17.90 2.66 9.24
N ARG A 217 17.81 3.22 8.03
CA ARG A 217 18.29 4.56 7.71
C ARG A 217 17.19 5.64 7.75
N TRP A 218 15.95 5.26 8.06
CA TRP A 218 14.90 6.23 8.33
C TRP A 218 15.29 7.13 9.51
N ASN A 219 15.04 8.43 9.38
CA ASN A 219 15.13 9.37 10.50
C ASN A 219 13.74 9.48 11.12
N ASP A 220 13.49 8.74 12.20
CA ASP A 220 12.18 8.65 12.84
C ASP A 220 11.74 9.99 13.44
N ASP A 221 12.66 10.86 13.85
CA ASP A 221 12.32 12.22 14.33
C ASP A 221 11.78 13.07 13.18
N GLU A 222 12.36 12.97 11.98
CA GLU A 222 11.84 13.65 10.78
C GLU A 222 10.49 13.08 10.37
N LEU A 223 10.34 11.75 10.37
CA LEU A 223 9.10 11.07 10.04
C LEU A 223 7.99 11.44 11.03
N HIS A 224 8.29 11.53 12.33
CA HIS A 224 7.32 11.96 13.34
C HIS A 224 6.76 13.36 13.04
N GLY A 225 7.59 14.23 12.45
CA GLY A 225 7.17 15.55 11.97
C GLY A 225 5.98 15.52 11.03
N LEU A 226 5.78 14.45 10.24
CA LEU A 226 4.61 14.28 9.35
C LEU A 226 3.27 14.38 10.09
N GLY A 227 3.23 14.11 11.41
CA GLY A 227 2.06 14.29 12.25
C GLY A 227 1.55 15.73 12.35
N GLY A 228 2.35 16.71 11.91
CA GLY A 228 1.93 18.11 11.74
C GLY A 228 0.88 18.29 10.63
N ILE A 229 0.89 17.43 9.61
CA ILE A 229 -0.08 17.46 8.51
C ILE A 229 -1.40 16.83 8.98
N LYS A 230 -2.50 17.53 8.74
CA LYS A 230 -3.86 17.09 9.10
C LYS A 230 -4.66 16.68 7.89
N GLY A 231 -5.71 15.89 8.11
CA GLY A 231 -6.68 15.56 7.05
C GLY A 231 -7.21 16.80 6.32
N SER A 232 -7.39 17.93 7.01
CA SER A 232 -7.80 19.21 6.41
C SER A 232 -6.82 19.79 5.38
N ASP A 233 -5.58 19.33 5.36
CA ASP A 233 -4.54 19.76 4.41
C ASP A 233 -4.62 19.01 3.08
N PHE A 234 -5.47 17.98 3.00
CA PHE A 234 -5.71 17.21 1.79
C PHE A 234 -6.94 17.70 1.03
N GLU A 235 -6.96 17.39 -0.25
CA GLU A 235 -8.10 17.55 -1.14
C GLU A 235 -8.36 16.28 -1.94
N VAL A 236 -9.62 16.06 -2.31
CA VAL A 236 -9.99 14.93 -3.18
C VAL A 236 -9.55 15.24 -4.59
N VAL A 237 -8.96 14.24 -5.25
CA VAL A 237 -8.64 14.30 -6.68
C VAL A 237 -9.80 13.67 -7.42
N ASP A 238 -10.38 14.40 -8.38
CA ASP A 238 -11.36 13.83 -9.30
C ASP A 238 -10.65 12.85 -10.24
N THR A 239 -11.03 11.58 -10.13
CA THR A 239 -10.52 10.49 -10.98
C THR A 239 -11.53 10.07 -12.05
N THR A 240 -12.63 10.82 -12.21
CA THR A 240 -13.61 10.59 -13.27
C THR A 240 -12.90 10.66 -14.63
N GLY A 241 -13.05 9.62 -15.44
CA GLY A 241 -12.43 9.52 -16.75
C GLY A 241 -10.99 8.99 -16.74
N PHE A 242 -10.41 8.68 -15.57
CA PHE A 242 -9.17 7.92 -15.52
C PHE A 242 -9.45 6.49 -15.98
N VAL A 243 -8.64 6.03 -16.93
CA VAL A 243 -8.68 4.68 -17.47
C VAL A 243 -7.25 4.15 -17.56
N ASN A 244 -7.13 2.84 -17.74
CA ASN A 244 -5.84 2.27 -18.03
C ASN A 244 -5.40 2.72 -19.44
N GLY A 245 -4.20 3.27 -19.55
CA GLY A 245 -3.61 3.74 -20.82
C GLY A 245 -3.02 2.62 -21.65
#